data_AF-A0A6G8S253-F1
#
_entry.id   AF-A0A6G8S253-F1
#
_cell.length_a   1.000
_cell.length_b   1.000
_cell.length_c   1.000
_cell.angle_alpha   90.00
_cell.angle_beta   90.00
_cell.angle_gamma   90.00
#
_symmetry.space_group_name_H-M   'P 1'
#
loop_
_entity.id
_entity.type
_entity.pdbx_description
1 polymer ?
#
loop_
_entity_poly.entity_id
_entity_poly.type
_entity_poly.pdbx_seq_one_letter_code
_entity_poly.pdbx_strand_id
1 'polypeptide(L)'
;MAEITGTGEPGATVTVTYPDNSTSTTEVGSDGTWSVTTPPGLKDGDVVTAQSKDPQGNLGAPNNETVDGLGPTTEINPIGPNTPVGGTGEPGATIEVTFPNGDTETTTVEEDGTWSVANPGLEDGDEVKAIGTDPVGNVGPEATEIVDSIAPTTPSIDPINPKDPITGTGEEGSEVTVTYPDGSTATTTVKEDGTWEVENPGNLEDGDEVTAEAKDPAGNVSDKDKEIVDGIAPTTPSIDPINPKDPITGTGEEGSEVTVTYPDGSTATTTVKEDGTWEVENPGNLEDGDEVTAEAKDLAGNVSDKDKEIVDGIAPTTPSIDPINPKDPITGTGEEGSEVTVTYPDGSTATTL
;
A
#
# COMPACT_ATOMS: atom_id res chain seq x y z
N MET A 1 18.29 44.30 29.82
CA MET A 1 17.23 44.68 28.86
C MET A 1 17.84 44.50 27.48
N ALA A 2 17.07 44.02 26.50
CA ALA A 2 17.58 43.91 25.13
C ALA A 2 17.88 45.31 24.57
N GLU A 3 18.86 45.39 23.67
CA GLU A 3 19.30 46.62 23.04
C GLU A 3 19.27 46.46 21.51
N ILE A 4 18.91 47.52 20.81
CA ILE A 4 19.09 47.64 19.37
C ILE A 4 20.40 48.39 19.16
N THR A 5 21.36 47.73 18.52
CA THR A 5 22.71 48.26 18.32
C THR A 5 23.02 48.46 16.85
N GLY A 6 23.99 49.31 16.55
CA GLY A 6 24.55 49.41 15.22
C GLY A 6 25.83 50.21 15.18
N THR A 7 26.30 50.49 13.97
CA THR A 7 27.47 51.35 13.72
C THR A 7 27.06 52.62 12.97
N GLY A 8 27.87 53.67 13.07
CA GLY A 8 27.65 54.93 12.36
C GLY A 8 28.87 55.85 12.39
N GLU A 9 28.71 57.06 11.84
CA GLU A 9 29.72 58.12 11.93
C GLU A 9 29.77 58.71 13.34
N PRO A 10 30.94 58.77 14.02
CA PRO A 10 31.07 59.36 15.34
C PRO A 10 30.49 60.78 15.44
N GLY A 11 29.68 61.03 16.48
CA GLY A 11 29.00 62.30 16.71
C GLY A 11 27.73 62.53 15.89
N ALA A 12 27.36 61.61 14.99
CA ALA A 12 26.04 61.63 14.34
C ALA A 12 24.94 61.24 15.34
N THR A 13 23.74 61.77 15.16
CA THR A 13 22.54 61.33 15.89
C THR A 13 21.84 60.22 15.11
N VAL A 14 21.53 59.09 15.75
CA VAL A 14 20.68 58.04 15.20
C VAL A 14 19.27 58.17 15.75
N THR A 15 18.27 58.17 14.86
CA THR A 15 16.86 58.04 15.21
C THR A 15 16.38 56.65 14.84
N VAL A 16 15.91 55.89 15.82
CA VAL A 16 15.25 54.60 15.62
C VAL A 16 13.74 54.83 15.68
N THR A 17 13.01 54.37 14.67
CA THR A 17 11.55 54.50 14.52
C THR A 17 10.93 53.12 14.59
N TYR A 18 9.91 52.96 15.44
CA TYR A 18 9.21 51.70 15.69
C TYR A 18 7.88 51.64 14.90
N PRO A 19 7.21 50.48 14.82
CA PRO A 19 5.98 50.30 14.03
C PRO A 19 4.82 51.24 14.42
N ASP A 20 4.76 51.65 15.69
CA ASP A 20 3.76 52.59 16.20
C ASP A 20 4.09 54.07 15.91
N ASN A 21 5.19 54.32 15.18
CA ASN A 21 5.81 55.63 14.90
C ASN A 21 6.41 56.34 16.13
N SER A 22 6.51 55.67 17.28
CA SER A 22 7.34 56.17 18.37
C SER A 22 8.82 56.09 17.97
N THR A 23 9.66 56.91 18.61
CA THR A 23 11.10 56.98 18.27
C THR A 23 11.98 56.96 19.51
N SER A 24 13.19 56.45 19.34
CA SER A 24 14.30 56.60 20.28
C SER A 24 15.46 57.28 19.57
N THR A 25 16.22 58.10 20.28
CA THR A 25 17.39 58.78 19.72
C THR A 25 18.64 58.52 20.56
N THR A 26 19.79 58.44 19.90
CA THR A 26 21.10 58.27 20.53
C THR A 26 22.19 58.93 19.69
N GLU A 27 23.35 59.19 20.26
CA GLU A 27 24.53 59.70 19.55
C GLU A 27 25.51 58.54 19.30
N VAL A 28 26.11 58.50 18.12
CA VAL A 28 27.15 57.51 17.80
C VAL A 28 28.42 57.85 18.57
N GLY A 29 28.91 56.88 19.34
CA GLY A 29 30.13 57.01 20.13
C GLY A 29 31.38 57.25 19.29
N SER A 30 32.46 57.66 19.94
CA SER A 30 33.77 57.87 19.29
C SER A 30 34.37 56.59 18.68
N ASP A 31 33.90 55.42 19.13
CA ASP A 31 34.27 54.11 18.58
C ASP A 31 33.41 53.71 17.37
N GLY A 32 32.46 54.55 16.96
CA GLY A 32 31.58 54.29 15.83
C GLY A 32 30.37 53.42 16.14
N THR A 33 30.10 53.08 17.40
CA THR A 33 28.95 52.26 17.80
C THR A 33 27.83 53.11 18.41
N TRP A 34 26.59 52.60 18.32
CA TRP A 34 25.43 53.18 18.99
C TRP A 34 24.50 52.09 19.51
N SER A 35 23.71 52.43 20.53
CA SER A 35 22.71 51.54 21.11
C SER A 35 21.50 52.34 21.63
N VAL A 36 20.32 51.72 21.55
CA VAL A 36 19.10 52.16 22.23
C VAL A 36 18.44 50.96 22.93
N THR A 37 17.78 51.19 24.07
CA THR A 37 17.00 50.13 24.73
C THR A 37 15.81 49.74 23.85
N THR A 38 15.61 48.44 23.66
CA THR A 38 14.45 47.91 22.93
C THR A 38 13.16 48.24 23.69
N PRO A 39 12.16 48.88 23.05
CA PRO A 39 10.90 49.18 23.70
C PRO A 39 10.10 47.89 23.95
N PRO A 40 9.23 47.86 24.98
CA PRO A 40 8.36 46.72 25.19
C PRO A 40 7.33 46.60 24.07
N GLY A 41 7.01 45.37 23.67
CA GLY A 41 5.85 45.08 22.80
C GLY A 41 6.14 45.01 21.30
N LEU A 42 7.41 45.04 20.88
CA LEU A 42 7.78 44.59 19.53
C LEU A 42 7.40 43.11 19.37
N LYS A 43 6.88 42.77 18.19
CA LYS A 43 6.42 41.45 17.80
C LYS A 43 7.19 40.97 16.58
N ASP A 44 7.14 39.66 16.37
CA ASP A 44 7.60 39.07 15.12
C ASP A 44 6.96 39.76 13.90
N GLY A 45 7.78 40.06 12.89
CA GLY A 45 7.39 40.78 11.68
C GLY A 45 7.35 42.31 11.79
N ASP A 46 7.55 42.87 12.99
CA ASP A 46 7.62 44.33 13.15
C ASP A 46 8.86 44.90 12.47
N VAL A 47 8.71 45.99 11.72
CA VAL A 47 9.83 46.67 11.06
C VAL A 47 10.32 47.82 11.93
N VAL A 48 11.62 47.82 12.22
CA VAL A 48 12.33 48.89 12.92
C VAL A 48 13.24 49.62 11.94
N THR A 49 13.14 50.95 11.90
CA THR A 49 13.94 51.78 10.97
C THR A 49 14.94 52.63 11.74
N ALA A 50 16.23 52.53 11.42
CA ALA A 50 17.27 53.43 11.91
C ALA A 50 17.68 54.43 10.82
N GLN A 51 17.79 55.72 11.18
CA GLN A 51 18.32 56.77 10.29
C GLN A 51 19.31 57.67 11.04
N SER A 52 20.49 57.89 10.46
CA SER A 52 21.50 58.78 11.01
C SER A 52 21.36 60.22 10.49
N LYS A 53 21.80 61.18 11.30
CA LYS A 53 21.93 62.60 10.97
C LYS A 53 23.28 63.12 11.44
N ASP A 54 24.10 63.61 10.53
CA ASP A 54 25.43 64.15 10.85
C ASP A 54 25.32 65.49 11.63
N PRO A 55 26.43 66.00 12.22
CA PRO A 55 26.40 67.27 12.94
C PRO A 55 26.10 68.50 12.06
N GLN A 56 26.22 68.38 10.74
CA GLN A 56 25.86 69.42 9.77
C GLN A 56 24.37 69.37 9.39
N GLY A 57 23.67 68.33 9.80
CA GLY A 57 22.24 68.11 9.62
C GLY A 57 21.85 67.30 8.39
N ASN A 58 22.80 66.69 7.68
CA ASN A 58 22.52 65.82 6.55
C ASN A 58 22.00 64.46 7.04
N LEU A 59 20.97 63.92 6.38
CA LEU A 59 20.40 62.62 6.72
C LEU A 59 21.05 61.49 5.91
N GLY A 60 21.37 60.39 6.57
CA GLY A 60 21.70 59.12 5.93
C GLY A 60 20.47 58.45 5.32
N ALA A 61 20.71 57.43 4.49
CA ALA A 61 19.65 56.53 4.06
C ALA A 61 19.07 55.76 5.27
N PRO A 62 17.76 55.50 5.31
CA PRO A 62 17.19 54.64 6.34
C PRO A 62 17.68 53.20 6.16
N ASN A 63 17.95 52.52 7.27
CA ASN A 63 18.15 51.08 7.34
C ASN A 63 16.96 50.46 8.06
N ASN A 64 16.36 49.40 7.49
CA ASN A 64 15.23 48.71 8.09
C ASN A 64 15.68 47.31 8.50
N GLU A 65 15.22 46.87 9.66
CA GLU A 65 15.34 45.49 10.12
C GLU A 65 13.96 44.99 10.51
N THR A 66 13.71 43.70 10.27
CA THR A 66 12.46 43.06 10.72
C THR A 66 12.77 42.28 12.00
N VAL A 67 11.94 42.48 13.02
CA VAL A 67 12.03 41.72 14.26
C VAL A 67 11.66 40.28 13.95
N ASP A 68 12.60 39.38 14.21
CA ASP A 68 12.36 37.95 14.28
C ASP A 68 12.15 37.57 15.74
N GLY A 69 10.94 37.10 16.05
CA GLY A 69 10.55 36.69 17.40
C GLY A 69 10.04 35.26 17.47
N LEU A 70 10.21 34.46 16.42
CA LEU A 70 9.73 33.09 16.37
C LEU A 70 10.92 32.13 16.35
N GLY A 71 10.90 31.18 17.29
CA GLY A 71 11.86 30.08 17.23
C GLY A 71 11.61 29.16 16.02
N PRO A 72 12.65 28.44 15.58
CA PRO A 72 12.55 27.58 14.42
C PRO A 72 11.68 26.35 14.72
N THR A 73 11.08 25.75 13.71
CA THR A 73 10.48 24.41 13.83
C THR A 73 11.57 23.35 13.82
N THR A 74 11.37 22.27 14.58
CA THR A 74 12.27 21.11 14.62
C THR A 74 11.41 19.86 14.56
N GLU A 75 11.82 18.89 13.74
CA GLU A 75 11.22 17.56 13.66
C GLU A 75 12.32 16.52 13.84
N ILE A 76 11.97 15.37 14.40
CA ILE A 76 12.85 14.20 14.52
C ILE A 76 12.26 13.13 13.59
N ASN A 77 13.10 12.50 12.77
CA ASN A 77 12.70 11.38 11.94
C ASN A 77 12.51 10.12 12.81
N PRO A 78 11.71 9.14 12.36
CA PRO A 78 11.61 7.83 13.03
C PRO A 78 13.00 7.25 13.34
N ILE A 79 13.18 6.77 14.57
CA ILE A 79 14.51 6.38 15.08
C ILE A 79 14.60 4.85 15.14
N GLY A 80 15.54 4.30 14.36
CA GLY A 80 15.92 2.88 14.44
C GLY A 80 17.04 2.61 15.46
N PRO A 81 17.34 1.33 15.76
CA PRO A 81 18.23 0.93 16.86
C PRO A 81 19.72 1.21 16.61
N ASN A 82 20.10 1.55 15.38
CA ASN A 82 21.51 1.72 15.01
C ASN A 82 21.74 2.80 13.94
N THR A 83 20.73 3.64 13.67
CA THR A 83 20.85 4.77 12.76
C THR A 83 21.13 6.05 13.55
N PRO A 84 21.91 7.01 13.00
CA PRO A 84 22.04 8.33 13.60
C PRO A 84 20.66 8.95 13.87
N VAL A 85 20.52 9.65 14.99
CA VAL A 85 19.31 10.45 15.22
C VAL A 85 19.38 11.66 14.30
N GLY A 86 18.30 11.93 13.58
CA GLY A 86 18.25 13.05 12.66
C GLY A 86 16.83 13.53 12.45
N GLY A 87 16.70 14.57 11.65
CA GLY A 87 15.42 15.22 11.44
C GLY A 87 15.53 16.41 10.51
N THR A 88 14.51 17.28 10.56
CA THR A 88 14.48 18.51 9.78
C THR A 88 14.38 19.74 10.69
N GLY A 89 14.81 20.88 10.16
CA GLY A 89 14.70 22.17 10.85
C GLY A 89 14.99 23.35 9.93
N GLU A 90 15.04 24.54 10.50
CA GLU A 90 15.40 25.76 9.76
C GLU A 90 16.92 25.84 9.53
N PRO A 91 17.39 26.03 8.27
CA PRO A 91 18.82 26.12 7.97
C PRO A 91 19.58 27.13 8.84
N GLY A 92 20.73 26.71 9.38
CA GLY A 92 21.56 27.52 10.26
C GLY A 92 21.09 27.58 11.73
N ALA A 93 19.91 27.04 12.06
CA ALA A 93 19.51 26.85 13.45
C ALA A 93 20.41 25.82 14.16
N THR A 94 20.61 25.99 15.46
CA THR A 94 21.26 25.01 16.31
C THR A 94 20.20 24.08 16.92
N ILE A 95 20.39 22.77 16.81
CA ILE A 95 19.55 21.76 17.44
C ILE A 95 20.27 21.23 18.68
N GLU A 96 19.60 21.23 19.83
CA GLU A 96 20.01 20.50 21.04
C GLU A 96 19.15 19.24 21.16
N VAL A 97 19.79 18.07 21.11
CA VAL A 97 19.17 16.75 21.26
C VAL A 97 19.41 16.26 22.68
N THR A 98 18.35 15.81 23.36
CA THR A 98 18.41 15.23 24.71
C THR A 98 18.04 13.75 24.66
N PHE A 99 18.90 12.91 25.24
CA PHE A 99 18.74 11.46 25.31
C PHE A 99 18.07 11.01 26.63
N PRO A 100 17.58 9.75 26.73
CA PRO A 100 16.87 9.25 27.92
C PRO A 100 17.67 9.33 29.22
N ASN A 101 18.99 9.24 29.15
CA ASN A 101 19.89 9.32 30.29
C ASN A 101 20.15 10.78 30.76
N GLY A 102 19.65 11.78 30.03
CA GLY A 102 19.83 13.20 30.28
C GLY A 102 21.07 13.83 29.63
N ASP A 103 21.89 13.06 28.91
CA ASP A 103 22.98 13.61 28.11
C ASP A 103 22.43 14.39 26.92
N THR A 104 23.16 15.42 26.50
CA THR A 104 22.79 16.25 25.36
C THR A 104 23.89 16.32 24.32
N GLU A 105 23.49 16.42 23.06
CA GLU A 105 24.37 16.66 21.91
C GLU A 105 23.80 17.82 21.09
N THR A 106 24.69 18.59 20.46
CA THR A 106 24.28 19.75 19.64
C THR A 106 24.76 19.61 18.21
N THR A 107 23.92 20.04 17.26
CA THR A 107 24.26 20.08 15.84
C THR A 107 23.67 21.33 15.19
N THR A 108 24.05 21.63 13.95
CA THR A 108 23.48 22.75 13.17
C THR A 108 22.72 22.19 11.99
N VAL A 109 21.56 22.77 11.69
CA VAL A 109 20.78 22.40 10.51
C VAL A 109 21.52 22.84 9.25
N GLU A 110 21.72 21.91 8.32
CA GLU A 110 22.37 22.15 7.04
C GLU A 110 21.48 23.01 6.11
N GLU A 111 22.06 23.50 5.02
CA GLU A 111 21.35 24.33 4.03
C GLU A 111 20.18 23.59 3.33
N ASP A 112 20.21 22.25 3.32
CA ASP A 112 19.12 21.43 2.80
C ASP A 112 18.01 21.17 3.83
N GLY A 113 18.14 21.71 5.04
CA GLY A 113 17.19 21.58 6.13
C GLY A 113 17.36 20.33 6.99
N THR A 114 18.37 19.50 6.73
CA THR A 114 18.62 18.28 7.51
C THR A 114 19.57 18.50 8.68
N TRP A 115 19.46 17.68 9.71
CA TRP A 115 20.41 17.64 10.82
C TRP A 115 20.59 16.20 11.32
N SER A 116 21.74 15.91 11.96
CA SER A 116 21.99 14.61 12.57
C SER A 116 22.99 14.66 13.73
N VAL A 117 22.83 13.75 14.68
CA VAL A 117 23.76 13.43 15.77
C VAL A 117 23.99 11.92 15.87
N ALA A 118 25.13 11.52 16.43
CA ALA A 118 25.41 10.10 16.64
C ALA A 118 24.39 9.47 17.61
N ASN A 119 23.95 8.26 17.30
CA ASN A 119 23.11 7.48 18.20
C ASN A 119 24.00 6.85 19.31
N PRO A 120 23.77 7.14 20.60
CA PRO A 120 24.60 6.66 21.70
C PRO A 120 24.38 5.17 22.06
N GLY A 121 23.53 4.45 21.31
CA GLY A 121 23.12 3.08 21.60
C GLY A 121 21.75 3.04 22.27
N LEU A 122 20.78 3.74 21.69
CA LEU A 122 19.39 3.77 22.16
C LEU A 122 18.71 2.41 22.00
N GLU A 123 17.84 2.07 22.95
CA GLU A 123 17.05 0.84 22.98
C GLU A 123 15.58 1.09 22.58
N ASP A 124 14.84 0.02 22.31
CA ASP A 124 13.40 0.11 22.02
C ASP A 124 12.63 0.87 23.09
N GLY A 125 11.80 1.83 22.68
CA GLY A 125 10.99 2.63 23.59
C GLY A 125 11.72 3.78 24.28
N ASP A 126 13.01 3.99 23.99
CA ASP A 126 13.74 5.17 24.46
C ASP A 126 13.15 6.45 23.85
N GLU A 127 12.98 7.49 24.68
CA GLU A 127 12.48 8.80 24.26
C GLU A 127 13.64 9.75 23.95
N VAL A 128 13.61 10.34 22.76
CA VAL A 128 14.57 11.37 22.32
C VAL A 128 13.84 12.69 22.11
N LYS A 129 14.45 13.78 22.58
CA LYS A 129 13.91 15.13 22.44
C LYS A 129 14.85 16.02 21.65
N ALA A 130 14.31 16.99 20.92
CA ALA A 130 15.12 17.97 20.20
C ALA A 130 14.49 19.37 20.31
N ILE A 131 15.32 20.39 20.49
CA ILE A 131 14.91 21.80 20.51
C ILE A 131 15.81 22.59 19.57
N GLY A 132 15.20 23.33 18.64
CA GLY A 132 15.91 24.25 17.76
C GLY A 132 16.05 25.66 18.33
N THR A 133 17.16 26.32 18.05
CA THR A 133 17.41 27.74 18.32
C THR A 133 17.95 28.41 17.07
N ASP A 134 17.30 29.49 16.61
CA ASP A 134 17.72 30.21 15.41
C ASP A 134 19.04 31.01 15.64
N PRO A 135 19.63 31.61 14.60
CA PRO A 135 20.85 32.41 14.74
C PRO A 135 20.72 33.68 15.60
N VAL A 136 19.50 34.20 15.80
CA VAL A 136 19.24 35.40 16.61
C VAL A 136 18.87 35.08 18.06
N GLY A 137 18.73 33.80 18.39
CA GLY A 137 18.54 33.25 19.73
C GLY A 137 17.08 32.92 20.10
N ASN A 138 16.13 32.91 19.17
CA ASN A 138 14.77 32.45 19.48
C ASN A 138 14.75 30.91 19.56
N VAL A 139 14.07 30.40 20.59
CA VAL A 139 13.98 28.96 20.87
C VAL A 139 12.62 28.44 20.39
N GLY A 140 12.66 27.37 19.60
CA GLY A 140 11.50 26.69 19.05
C GLY A 140 10.76 25.80 20.05
N PRO A 141 9.64 25.19 19.65
CA PRO A 141 9.00 24.12 20.41
C PRO A 141 9.88 22.87 20.50
N GLU A 142 9.70 22.07 21.55
CA GLU A 142 10.33 20.75 21.71
C GLU A 142 9.67 19.72 20.78
N ALA A 143 10.49 18.98 20.05
CA ALA A 143 10.11 17.77 19.32
C ALA A 143 10.44 16.53 20.17
N THR A 144 9.67 15.46 20.01
CA THR A 144 9.87 14.19 20.73
C THR A 144 9.62 13.04 19.76
N GLU A 145 10.45 12.01 19.85
CA GLU A 145 10.32 10.76 19.09
C GLU A 145 10.69 9.58 19.98
N ILE A 146 10.06 8.43 19.72
CA ILE A 146 10.33 7.17 20.42
C ILE A 146 11.09 6.25 19.50
N VAL A 147 12.14 5.62 20.02
CA VAL A 147 12.93 4.64 19.30
C VAL A 147 12.09 3.39 19.04
N ASP A 148 12.03 2.98 17.79
CA ASP A 148 11.42 1.73 17.34
C ASP A 148 12.50 0.84 16.73
N SER A 149 12.72 -0.30 17.37
CA SER A 149 13.70 -1.30 16.96
C SER A 149 13.08 -2.62 16.54
N ILE A 150 11.75 -2.67 16.48
CA ILE A 150 11.01 -3.88 16.18
C ILE A 150 10.80 -3.94 14.68
N ALA A 151 11.40 -4.93 14.03
CA ALA A 151 11.12 -5.19 12.63
C ALA A 151 9.62 -5.51 12.42
N PRO A 152 9.04 -5.08 11.27
CA PRO A 152 7.67 -5.41 10.95
C PRO A 152 7.51 -6.92 10.78
N THR A 153 6.27 -7.40 10.81
CA THR A 153 6.00 -8.80 10.45
C THR A 153 6.49 -9.13 9.03
N THR A 154 6.99 -10.35 8.83
CA THR A 154 7.34 -10.84 7.48
C THR A 154 6.12 -10.72 6.56
N PRO A 155 6.22 -10.02 5.42
CA PRO A 155 5.11 -9.93 4.48
C PRO A 155 4.84 -11.31 3.88
N SER A 156 3.59 -11.65 3.58
CA SER A 156 3.27 -12.84 2.78
C SER A 156 3.27 -12.50 1.30
N ILE A 157 3.62 -13.45 0.46
CA ILE A 157 3.43 -13.39 -0.99
C ILE A 157 2.29 -14.36 -1.36
N ASP A 158 1.31 -13.91 -2.16
CA ASP A 158 0.26 -14.78 -2.68
C ASP A 158 0.80 -15.65 -3.83
N PRO A 159 0.18 -16.79 -4.16
CA PRO A 159 0.61 -17.64 -5.27
C PRO A 159 0.78 -16.86 -6.58
N ILE A 160 1.89 -17.12 -7.28
CA ILE A 160 2.32 -16.32 -8.44
C ILE A 160 2.16 -17.12 -9.72
N ASN A 161 1.56 -16.51 -10.75
CA ASN A 161 1.71 -16.95 -12.14
C ASN A 161 2.65 -16.03 -12.95
N PRO A 162 3.11 -16.46 -14.14
CA PRO A 162 4.05 -15.69 -14.97
C PRO A 162 3.58 -14.31 -15.47
N LYS A 163 2.29 -13.95 -15.34
CA LYS A 163 1.69 -12.80 -16.04
C LYS A 163 1.08 -11.76 -15.11
N ASP A 164 0.39 -12.21 -14.07
CA ASP A 164 -0.38 -11.32 -13.19
C ASP A 164 0.54 -10.56 -12.21
N PRO A 165 0.10 -9.42 -11.66
CA PRO A 165 0.83 -8.69 -10.63
C PRO A 165 1.18 -9.56 -9.42
N ILE A 166 2.28 -9.23 -8.74
CA ILE A 166 2.65 -9.92 -7.50
C ILE A 166 1.92 -9.24 -6.35
N THR A 167 1.12 -10.01 -5.62
CA THR A 167 0.33 -9.54 -4.48
C THR A 167 0.75 -10.23 -3.20
N GLY A 168 0.29 -9.68 -2.08
CA GLY A 168 0.47 -10.29 -0.79
C GLY A 168 -0.11 -9.45 0.34
N THR A 169 0.24 -9.84 1.57
CA THR A 169 -0.15 -9.10 2.78
C THR A 169 1.04 -8.70 3.62
N GLY A 170 0.87 -7.72 4.50
CA GLY A 170 1.92 -7.26 5.41
C GLY A 170 1.39 -6.30 6.46
N GLU A 171 2.33 -5.68 7.20
CA GLU A 171 2.02 -4.67 8.20
C GLU A 171 1.80 -3.29 7.54
N GLU A 172 0.65 -2.66 7.82
CA GLU A 172 0.26 -1.36 7.27
C GLU A 172 1.40 -0.31 7.35
N GLY A 173 1.59 0.45 6.28
CA GLY A 173 2.57 1.54 6.24
C GLY A 173 4.02 1.09 6.07
N SER A 174 4.32 -0.21 6.17
CA SER A 174 5.64 -0.76 5.84
C SER A 174 5.89 -0.72 4.33
N GLU A 175 7.13 -0.46 3.93
CA GLU A 175 7.61 -0.59 2.56
C GLU A 175 7.98 -2.05 2.28
N VAL A 176 7.29 -2.70 1.35
CA VAL A 176 7.64 -4.04 0.86
C VAL A 176 8.60 -3.90 -0.31
N THR A 177 9.73 -4.60 -0.24
CA THR A 177 10.68 -4.77 -1.35
C THR A 177 10.57 -6.19 -1.88
N VAL A 178 10.09 -6.33 -3.13
CA VAL A 178 10.05 -7.59 -3.87
C VAL A 178 11.33 -7.73 -4.68
N THR A 179 12.00 -8.87 -4.58
CA THR A 179 13.21 -9.22 -5.35
C THR A 179 12.90 -10.35 -6.32
N TYR A 180 13.20 -10.14 -7.59
CA TYR A 180 12.96 -11.07 -8.70
C TYR A 180 14.18 -12.00 -8.95
N PRO A 181 14.02 -13.08 -9.73
CA PRO A 181 15.10 -14.05 -10.00
C PRO A 181 16.36 -13.45 -10.63
N ASP A 182 16.21 -12.38 -11.41
CA ASP A 182 17.33 -11.68 -12.05
C ASP A 182 18.05 -10.67 -11.12
N GLY A 183 17.56 -10.52 -9.89
CA GLY A 183 18.06 -9.61 -8.86
C GLY A 183 17.52 -8.18 -8.97
N SER A 184 16.65 -7.87 -9.93
CA SER A 184 15.92 -6.61 -9.94
C SER A 184 14.88 -6.56 -8.82
N THR A 185 14.46 -5.35 -8.43
CA THR A 185 13.55 -5.14 -7.31
C THR A 185 12.41 -4.19 -7.66
N ALA A 186 11.25 -4.40 -7.05
CA ALA A 186 10.13 -3.47 -7.02
C ALA A 186 9.77 -3.15 -5.57
N THR A 187 9.24 -1.94 -5.33
CA THR A 187 8.85 -1.48 -3.99
C THR A 187 7.42 -0.99 -3.97
N THR A 188 6.72 -1.20 -2.86
CA THR A 188 5.37 -0.68 -2.62
C THR A 188 5.15 -0.47 -1.12
N THR A 189 4.08 0.22 -0.73
CA THR A 189 3.70 0.37 0.67
C THR A 189 2.45 -0.46 0.95
N VAL A 190 2.44 -1.17 2.08
CA VAL A 190 1.25 -1.91 2.52
C VAL A 190 0.12 -0.95 2.85
N LYS A 191 -1.06 -1.21 2.27
CA LYS A 191 -2.27 -0.39 2.46
C LYS A 191 -2.90 -0.64 3.84
N GLU A 192 -3.86 0.21 4.20
CA GLU A 192 -4.64 0.11 5.46
C GLU A 192 -5.39 -1.23 5.61
N ASP A 193 -5.74 -1.89 4.50
CA ASP A 193 -6.37 -3.22 4.54
C ASP A 193 -5.36 -4.38 4.66
N GLY A 194 -4.07 -4.07 4.80
CA GLY A 194 -2.98 -5.04 4.92
C GLY A 194 -2.50 -5.60 3.58
N THR A 195 -3.04 -5.17 2.44
CA THR A 195 -2.65 -5.68 1.12
C THR A 195 -1.54 -4.85 0.47
N TRP A 196 -0.75 -5.49 -0.38
CA TRP A 196 0.22 -4.84 -1.26
C TRP A 196 0.25 -5.49 -2.63
N GLU A 197 0.73 -4.74 -3.64
CA GLU A 197 0.82 -5.18 -5.04
C GLU A 197 2.01 -4.49 -5.72
N VAL A 198 2.72 -5.22 -6.57
CA VAL A 198 3.71 -4.70 -7.52
C VAL A 198 3.50 -5.26 -8.92
N GLU A 199 3.89 -4.50 -9.95
CA GLU A 199 3.81 -4.97 -11.33
C GLU A 199 4.74 -6.16 -11.59
N ASN A 200 4.26 -7.14 -12.37
CA ASN A 200 5.06 -8.25 -12.85
C ASN A 200 6.16 -7.76 -13.82
N PRO A 201 7.42 -8.21 -13.70
CA PRO A 201 8.51 -7.79 -14.59
C PRO A 201 8.37 -8.33 -16.03
N GLY A 202 7.46 -9.28 -16.26
CA GLY A 202 7.09 -9.81 -17.58
C GLY A 202 8.02 -10.90 -18.10
N ASN A 203 8.98 -11.36 -17.30
CA ASN A 203 9.97 -12.39 -17.63
C ASN A 203 10.00 -13.55 -16.63
N LEU A 204 8.99 -13.68 -15.76
CA LEU A 204 8.89 -14.81 -14.84
C LEU A 204 8.56 -16.10 -15.59
N GLU A 205 9.22 -17.19 -15.21
CA GLU A 205 8.98 -18.54 -15.74
C GLU A 205 8.57 -19.50 -14.60
N ASP A 206 7.95 -20.63 -14.96
CA ASP A 206 7.61 -21.68 -14.01
C ASP A 206 8.85 -22.16 -13.23
N GLY A 207 8.76 -22.19 -11.90
CA GLY A 207 9.84 -22.55 -10.99
C GLY A 207 10.76 -21.41 -10.57
N ASP A 208 10.55 -20.18 -11.05
CA ASP A 208 11.28 -19.01 -10.59
C ASP A 208 10.97 -18.69 -9.11
N GLU A 209 11.97 -18.22 -8.36
CA GLU A 209 11.81 -17.79 -6.96
C GLU A 209 11.65 -16.27 -6.88
N VAL A 210 10.56 -15.81 -6.26
CA VAL A 210 10.33 -14.41 -5.89
C VAL A 210 10.39 -14.29 -4.37
N THR A 211 11.05 -13.26 -3.86
CA THR A 211 11.15 -13.02 -2.41
C THR A 211 10.67 -11.62 -2.05
N ALA A 212 10.16 -11.45 -0.84
CA ALA A 212 9.72 -10.16 -0.33
C ALA A 212 10.19 -9.95 1.11
N GLU A 213 10.65 -8.74 1.44
CA GLU A 213 10.90 -8.27 2.80
C GLU A 213 10.17 -6.95 3.02
N ALA A 214 9.83 -6.63 4.26
CA ALA A 214 9.19 -5.37 4.63
C ALA A 214 10.13 -4.53 5.49
N LYS A 215 9.99 -3.20 5.36
CA LYS A 215 10.73 -2.21 6.12
C LYS A 215 9.79 -1.18 6.71
N ASP A 216 9.85 -0.96 8.01
CA ASP A 216 9.03 0.04 8.69
C ASP A 216 9.58 1.47 8.50
N PRO A 217 8.88 2.53 8.96
CA PRO A 217 9.37 3.90 8.88
C PRO A 217 10.66 4.18 9.68
N ALA A 218 10.90 3.46 10.78
CA ALA A 218 12.14 3.55 11.58
C ALA A 218 13.34 2.90 10.88
N GLY A 219 13.06 2.10 9.86
CA GLY A 219 13.99 1.44 8.99
C GLY A 219 14.38 0.02 9.41
N ASN A 220 13.64 -0.60 10.33
CA ASN A 220 13.83 -2.00 10.68
C ASN A 220 13.30 -2.89 9.55
N VAL A 221 14.00 -3.99 9.28
CA VAL A 221 13.70 -4.88 8.15
C VAL A 221 13.29 -6.25 8.67
N SER A 222 12.22 -6.81 8.12
CA SER A 222 11.70 -8.14 8.49
C SER A 222 12.51 -9.28 7.87
N ASP A 223 12.20 -10.51 8.29
CA ASP A 223 12.66 -11.70 7.55
C ASP A 223 11.96 -11.77 6.18
N LYS A 224 12.58 -12.49 5.24
CA LYS A 224 12.05 -12.70 3.89
C LYS A 224 11.00 -13.79 3.82
N ASP A 225 9.92 -13.53 3.10
CA ASP A 225 9.07 -14.56 2.53
C ASP A 225 9.50 -14.92 1.11
N LYS A 226 9.06 -16.09 0.65
CA LYS A 226 9.43 -16.67 -0.64
C LYS A 226 8.26 -17.39 -1.25
N GLU A 227 8.04 -17.16 -2.55
CA GLU A 227 7.07 -17.89 -3.35
C GLU A 227 7.72 -18.36 -4.65
N ILE A 228 7.28 -19.53 -5.13
CA ILE A 228 7.74 -20.09 -6.39
C ILE A 228 6.66 -19.85 -7.43
N VAL A 229 7.04 -19.31 -8.58
CA VAL A 229 6.13 -19.08 -9.70
C VAL A 229 5.61 -20.43 -10.21
N ASP A 230 4.29 -20.55 -10.26
CA ASP A 230 3.59 -21.66 -10.90
C ASP A 230 3.06 -21.19 -12.25
N GLY A 231 3.64 -21.71 -13.33
CA GLY A 231 3.22 -21.41 -14.70
C GLY A 231 2.33 -22.48 -15.33
N ILE A 232 1.88 -23.49 -14.57
CA ILE A 232 1.20 -24.66 -15.08
C ILE A 232 -0.30 -24.54 -14.82
N ALA A 233 -1.07 -24.32 -15.89
CA ALA A 233 -2.52 -24.36 -15.79
C ALA A 233 -3.06 -25.75 -15.37
N PRO A 234 -4.20 -25.79 -14.65
CA PRO A 234 -4.89 -27.03 -14.37
C PRO A 234 -5.21 -27.82 -15.64
N THR A 235 -5.44 -29.12 -15.47
CA THR A 235 -6.06 -29.90 -16.53
C THR A 235 -7.45 -29.36 -16.88
N THR A 236 -7.79 -29.36 -18.18
CA THR A 236 -9.13 -28.96 -18.65
C THR A 236 -10.21 -29.76 -17.92
N PRO A 237 -11.17 -29.09 -17.24
CA PRO A 237 -12.25 -29.80 -16.57
C PRO A 237 -13.15 -30.46 -17.62
N SER A 238 -13.75 -31.60 -17.30
CA SER A 238 -14.78 -32.21 -18.15
C SER A 238 -16.16 -31.76 -17.72
N ILE A 239 -17.10 -31.64 -18.66
CA ILE A 239 -18.52 -31.45 -18.40
C ILE A 239 -19.25 -32.76 -18.70
N ASP A 240 -20.08 -33.23 -17.77
CA ASP A 240 -20.94 -34.41 -17.98
C ASP A 240 -22.14 -34.05 -18.89
N PRO A 241 -22.78 -35.03 -19.57
CA PRO A 241 -23.93 -34.77 -20.45
C PRO A 241 -25.02 -33.96 -19.77
N ILE A 242 -25.45 -32.88 -20.44
CA ILE A 242 -26.38 -31.91 -19.87
C ILE A 242 -27.80 -32.17 -20.36
N ASN A 243 -28.75 -32.14 -19.43
CA ASN A 243 -30.17 -31.95 -19.76
C ASN A 243 -30.66 -30.58 -19.29
N PRO A 244 -31.81 -30.08 -19.81
CA PRO A 244 -32.31 -28.73 -19.49
C PRO A 244 -32.64 -28.44 -18.02
N LYS A 245 -32.64 -29.43 -17.12
CA LYS A 245 -33.23 -29.29 -15.78
C LYS A 245 -32.27 -29.61 -14.64
N ASP A 246 -31.42 -30.61 -14.81
CA ASP A 246 -30.52 -31.07 -13.76
C ASP A 246 -29.31 -30.12 -13.62
N PRO A 247 -28.65 -30.11 -12.45
CA PRO A 247 -27.41 -29.37 -12.24
C PRO A 247 -26.34 -29.72 -13.28
N ILE A 248 -25.44 -28.77 -13.56
CA ILE A 248 -24.30 -29.02 -14.43
C ILE A 248 -23.20 -29.64 -13.58
N THR A 249 -22.70 -30.79 -14.01
CA THR A 249 -21.71 -31.59 -13.28
C THR A 249 -20.53 -31.91 -14.18
N GLY A 250 -19.43 -32.34 -13.56
CA GLY A 250 -18.23 -32.70 -14.30
C GLY A 250 -17.09 -33.13 -13.40
N THR A 251 -15.91 -33.27 -14.00
CA THR A 251 -14.67 -33.60 -13.29
C THR A 251 -13.57 -32.59 -13.56
N GLY A 252 -12.54 -32.55 -12.72
CA GLY A 252 -11.39 -31.67 -12.90
C GLY A 252 -10.28 -31.95 -11.89
N GLU A 253 -9.30 -31.05 -11.85
CA GLU A 253 -8.20 -31.09 -10.89
C GLU A 253 -8.63 -30.55 -9.53
N GLU A 254 -8.38 -31.31 -8.46
CA GLU A 254 -8.76 -30.97 -7.09
C GLU A 254 -8.30 -29.56 -6.69
N GLY A 255 -9.18 -28.80 -6.02
CA GLY A 255 -8.85 -27.47 -5.49
C GLY A 255 -8.87 -26.35 -6.53
N SER A 256 -8.91 -26.66 -7.82
CA SER A 256 -9.08 -25.66 -8.88
C SER A 256 -10.50 -25.08 -8.87
N GLU A 257 -10.63 -23.80 -9.17
CA GLU A 257 -11.91 -23.12 -9.39
C GLU A 257 -12.38 -23.37 -10.83
N VAL A 258 -13.51 -24.03 -11.00
CA VAL A 258 -14.18 -24.19 -12.30
C VAL A 258 -15.13 -23.03 -12.51
N THR A 259 -14.98 -22.34 -13.64
CA THR A 259 -15.93 -21.34 -14.13
C THR A 259 -16.74 -21.91 -15.29
N VAL A 260 -18.04 -22.09 -15.07
CA VAL A 260 -19.01 -22.50 -16.10
C VAL A 260 -19.62 -21.27 -16.75
N THR A 261 -19.60 -21.19 -18.08
CA THR A 261 -20.23 -20.12 -18.86
C THR A 261 -21.44 -20.66 -19.62
N TYR A 262 -22.58 -20.01 -19.41
CA TYR A 262 -23.87 -20.35 -20.03
C TYR A 262 -24.07 -19.64 -21.39
N PRO A 263 -25.06 -20.06 -22.20
CA PRO A 263 -25.32 -19.49 -23.53
C PRO A 263 -25.57 -17.97 -23.54
N ASP A 264 -26.13 -17.43 -22.45
CA ASP A 264 -26.40 -15.99 -22.30
C ASP A 264 -25.19 -15.18 -21.83
N GLY A 265 -24.06 -15.84 -21.58
CA GLY A 265 -22.81 -15.26 -21.10
C GLY A 265 -22.73 -15.09 -19.58
N SER A 266 -23.77 -15.47 -18.82
CA SER A 266 -23.67 -15.54 -17.37
C SER A 266 -22.76 -16.70 -16.93
N THR A 267 -22.19 -16.59 -15.73
CA THR A 267 -21.24 -17.57 -15.21
C THR A 267 -21.61 -18.07 -13.83
N ALA A 268 -21.26 -19.32 -13.54
CA ALA A 268 -21.24 -19.89 -12.19
C ALA A 268 -19.86 -20.43 -11.86
N THR A 269 -19.44 -20.33 -10.60
CA THR A 269 -18.15 -20.87 -10.15
C THR A 269 -18.33 -21.93 -9.06
N THR A 270 -17.39 -22.86 -9.00
CA THR A 270 -17.33 -23.91 -7.97
C THR A 270 -15.89 -24.40 -7.82
N THR A 271 -15.57 -25.09 -6.74
CA THR A 271 -14.24 -25.70 -6.55
C THR A 271 -14.34 -27.20 -6.74
N VAL A 272 -13.40 -27.78 -7.46
CA VAL A 272 -13.32 -29.24 -7.62
C VAL A 272 -13.01 -29.89 -6.27
N LYS A 273 -13.83 -30.87 -5.88
CA LYS A 273 -13.70 -31.60 -4.62
C LYS A 273 -12.53 -32.58 -4.66
N GLU A 274 -12.17 -33.13 -3.50
CA GLU A 274 -11.12 -34.15 -3.34
C GLU A 274 -11.37 -35.43 -4.16
N ASP A 275 -12.64 -35.74 -4.49
CA ASP A 275 -12.97 -36.87 -5.37
C ASP A 275 -12.90 -36.54 -6.87
N GLY A 276 -12.46 -35.33 -7.22
CA GLY A 276 -12.34 -34.84 -8.59
C GLY A 276 -13.65 -34.35 -9.21
N THR A 277 -14.76 -34.32 -8.47
CA THR A 277 -16.07 -33.89 -8.99
C THR A 277 -16.36 -32.43 -8.70
N TRP A 278 -17.16 -31.79 -9.56
CA TRP A 278 -17.70 -30.46 -9.34
C TRP A 278 -19.17 -30.38 -9.80
N GLU A 279 -19.91 -29.40 -9.27
CA GLU A 279 -21.32 -29.17 -9.58
C GLU A 279 -21.65 -27.67 -9.46
N VAL A 280 -22.47 -27.16 -10.38
CA VAL A 280 -23.11 -25.84 -10.31
C VAL A 280 -24.60 -25.92 -10.59
N GLU A 281 -25.38 -24.99 -10.04
CA GLU A 281 -26.83 -24.92 -10.27
C GLU A 281 -27.15 -24.59 -11.72
N ASN A 282 -28.16 -25.27 -12.28
CA ASN A 282 -28.70 -24.96 -13.60
C ASN A 282 -29.45 -23.61 -13.57
N PRO A 283 -29.21 -22.71 -14.55
CA PRO A 283 -29.87 -21.39 -14.58
C PRO A 283 -31.38 -21.47 -14.89
N GLY A 284 -31.89 -22.63 -15.30
CA GLY A 284 -33.31 -22.94 -15.50
C GLY A 284 -33.88 -22.48 -16.84
N ASN A 285 -33.03 -21.95 -17.72
CA ASN A 285 -33.38 -21.44 -19.05
C ASN A 285 -32.63 -22.14 -20.19
N LEU A 286 -31.94 -23.26 -19.91
CA LEU A 286 -31.25 -24.02 -20.94
C LEU A 286 -32.24 -24.72 -21.88
N GLU A 287 -31.99 -24.62 -23.18
CA GLU A 287 -32.75 -25.24 -24.26
C GLU A 287 -31.91 -26.30 -24.99
N ASP A 288 -32.58 -27.17 -25.74
CA ASP A 288 -31.88 -28.16 -26.59
C ASP A 288 -30.96 -27.46 -27.61
N GLY A 289 -29.72 -27.92 -27.70
CA GLY A 289 -28.70 -27.34 -28.58
C GLY A 289 -27.94 -26.16 -27.99
N ASP A 290 -28.27 -25.72 -26.77
CA ASP A 290 -27.50 -24.71 -26.05
C ASP A 290 -26.08 -25.20 -25.75
N GLU A 291 -25.13 -24.27 -25.78
CA GLU A 291 -23.72 -24.54 -25.50
C GLU A 291 -23.36 -24.08 -24.09
N VAL A 292 -22.78 -24.99 -23.31
CA VAL A 292 -22.19 -24.69 -22.01
C VAL A 292 -20.70 -24.99 -22.09
N THR A 293 -19.87 -24.08 -21.56
CA THR A 293 -18.41 -24.26 -21.51
C THR A 293 -17.90 -24.16 -20.09
N ALA A 294 -16.77 -24.81 -19.81
CA ALA A 294 -16.13 -24.77 -18.50
C ALA A 294 -14.61 -24.65 -18.66
N GLU A 295 -13.98 -23.80 -17.85
CA GLU A 295 -12.53 -23.72 -17.67
C GLU A 295 -12.18 -23.78 -16.19
N ALA A 296 -10.99 -24.24 -15.86
CA ALA A 296 -10.49 -24.32 -14.49
C ALA A 296 -9.36 -23.31 -14.27
N LYS A 297 -9.25 -22.79 -13.04
CA LYS A 297 -8.20 -21.89 -12.59
C LYS A 297 -7.58 -22.40 -11.29
N ASP A 298 -6.25 -22.43 -11.21
CA ASP A 298 -5.54 -22.76 -9.97
C ASP A 298 -5.45 -21.57 -9.00
N LEU A 299 -4.75 -21.75 -7.88
CA LEU A 299 -4.53 -20.69 -6.89
C LEU A 299 -3.58 -19.60 -7.38
N ALA A 300 -2.64 -19.92 -8.27
CA ALA A 300 -1.72 -18.96 -8.89
C ALA A 300 -2.43 -18.10 -9.94
N GLY A 301 -3.60 -18.51 -10.42
CA GLY A 301 -4.40 -17.82 -11.42
C GLY A 301 -4.21 -18.35 -12.85
N ASN A 302 -3.46 -19.44 -13.07
CA ASN A 302 -3.36 -20.04 -14.39
C ASN A 302 -4.69 -20.66 -14.80
N VAL A 303 -5.08 -20.49 -16.07
CA VAL A 303 -6.37 -20.93 -16.60
C VAL A 303 -6.17 -22.04 -17.64
N SER A 304 -6.95 -23.11 -17.52
CA SER A 304 -6.95 -24.25 -18.45
C SER A 304 -7.55 -23.89 -19.82
N ASP A 305 -7.43 -24.80 -20.79
CA ASP A 305 -8.33 -24.77 -21.96
C ASP A 305 -9.79 -25.03 -21.53
N LYS A 306 -10.74 -24.65 -22.38
CA LYS A 306 -12.18 -24.87 -22.17
C LYS A 306 -12.62 -26.25 -22.63
N ASP A 307 -13.47 -26.89 -21.83
CA ASP A 307 -14.36 -27.95 -22.30
C ASP A 307 -15.73 -27.39 -22.70
N LYS A 308 -16.45 -28.17 -23.50
CA LYS A 308 -17.73 -27.78 -24.08
C LYS A 308 -18.66 -28.98 -24.14
N GLU A 309 -19.89 -28.77 -23.67
CA GLU A 309 -20.98 -29.72 -23.82
C GLU A 309 -22.22 -29.03 -24.40
N ILE A 310 -23.01 -29.79 -25.17
CA ILE A 310 -24.27 -29.31 -25.75
C ILE A 310 -25.42 -29.91 -24.95
N VAL A 311 -26.38 -29.06 -24.59
CA VAL A 311 -27.59 -29.48 -23.88
C VAL A 311 -28.41 -30.39 -24.78
N ASP A 312 -28.70 -31.61 -24.32
CA ASP A 312 -29.66 -32.52 -24.94
C ASP A 312 -31.00 -32.42 -24.20
N GLY A 313 -31.92 -31.70 -24.82
CA GLY A 313 -33.29 -31.55 -24.33
C GLY A 313 -34.31 -32.46 -25.01
N ILE A 314 -33.88 -33.30 -25.97
CA ILE A 314 -34.80 -34.10 -26.77
C ILE A 314 -35.21 -35.34 -25.97
N ALA A 315 -36.44 -35.33 -25.49
CA ALA A 315 -37.03 -36.53 -24.89
C ALA A 315 -37.15 -37.64 -25.95
N PRO A 316 -36.85 -38.90 -25.58
CA PRO A 316 -37.06 -40.03 -26.47
C PRO A 316 -38.48 -40.10 -27.04
N THR A 317 -38.60 -40.54 -28.29
CA THR A 317 -39.91 -40.79 -28.90
C THR A 317 -40.71 -41.82 -28.11
N THR A 318 -42.01 -41.60 -28.01
CA THR A 318 -42.90 -42.49 -27.24
C THR A 318 -42.81 -43.92 -27.78
N PRO A 319 -42.47 -44.91 -26.95
CA PRO A 319 -42.42 -46.29 -27.40
C PRO A 319 -43.82 -46.79 -27.76
N SER A 320 -43.92 -47.62 -28.80
CA SER A 320 -45.13 -48.30 -29.20
C SER A 320 -45.08 -49.76 -28.76
N ILE A 321 -46.22 -50.30 -28.35
CA ILE A 321 -46.41 -51.72 -28.11
C ILE A 321 -47.28 -52.31 -29.23
N ASP A 322 -46.85 -53.42 -29.81
CA ASP A 322 -47.63 -54.13 -30.82
C ASP A 322 -48.85 -54.80 -30.19
N PRO A 323 -49.90 -55.11 -30.97
CA PRO A 323 -51.06 -55.84 -30.47
C PRO A 323 -50.68 -57.18 -29.81
N ILE A 324 -51.01 -57.33 -28.53
CA ILE A 324 -50.65 -58.51 -27.73
C ILE A 324 -51.72 -59.61 -27.73
N ASN A 325 -51.30 -60.86 -27.53
CA ASN A 325 -52.17 -62.00 -27.23
C ASN A 325 -51.55 -62.89 -26.14
N PRO A 326 -52.29 -63.86 -25.55
CA PRO A 326 -51.81 -64.64 -24.41
C PRO A 326 -50.63 -65.60 -24.67
N LYS A 327 -50.13 -65.69 -25.91
CA LYS A 327 -49.16 -66.72 -26.31
C LYS A 327 -47.88 -66.15 -26.94
N ASP A 328 -47.94 -64.95 -27.50
CA ASP A 328 -46.80 -64.36 -28.20
C ASP A 328 -46.00 -63.43 -27.28
N PRO A 329 -44.68 -63.27 -27.49
CA PRO A 329 -43.87 -62.27 -26.80
C PRO A 329 -44.43 -60.86 -27.03
N ILE A 330 -44.25 -59.98 -26.04
CA ILE A 330 -44.53 -58.56 -26.22
C ILE A 330 -43.45 -57.98 -27.15
N THR A 331 -43.89 -57.34 -28.24
CA THR A 331 -43.02 -56.62 -29.18
C THR A 331 -43.47 -55.16 -29.28
N GLY A 332 -42.60 -54.31 -29.82
CA GLY A 332 -42.84 -52.88 -29.92
C GLY A 332 -41.72 -52.16 -30.65
N THR A 333 -41.81 -50.83 -30.69
CA THR A 333 -40.77 -49.95 -31.22
C THR A 333 -40.42 -48.90 -30.18
N GLY A 334 -39.14 -48.53 -30.08
CA GLY A 334 -38.63 -47.40 -29.30
C GLY A 334 -37.59 -46.64 -30.11
N GLU A 335 -37.17 -45.49 -29.60
CA GLU A 335 -36.00 -44.79 -30.13
C GLU A 335 -34.73 -45.60 -29.83
N GLU A 336 -33.81 -45.63 -30.79
CA GLU A 336 -32.56 -46.37 -30.64
C GLU A 336 -31.73 -45.81 -29.48
N GLY A 337 -31.24 -46.69 -28.60
CA GLY A 337 -30.44 -46.30 -27.43
C GLY A 337 -31.27 -45.79 -26.24
N SER A 338 -32.60 -45.65 -26.40
CA SER A 338 -33.49 -45.32 -25.29
C SER A 338 -33.95 -46.57 -24.56
N GLU A 339 -33.98 -46.51 -23.23
CA GLU A 339 -34.50 -47.60 -22.41
C GLU A 339 -36.05 -47.68 -22.52
N VAL A 340 -36.56 -48.85 -22.91
CA VAL A 340 -37.99 -49.16 -22.93
C VAL A 340 -38.31 -50.13 -21.79
N THR A 341 -39.17 -49.70 -20.86
CA THR A 341 -39.69 -50.55 -19.77
C THR A 341 -41.16 -50.93 -20.02
N VAL A 342 -41.44 -52.24 -20.02
CA VAL A 342 -42.78 -52.82 -20.09
C VAL A 342 -43.21 -53.25 -18.69
N THR A 343 -44.36 -52.75 -18.23
CA THR A 343 -44.96 -53.13 -16.93
C THR A 343 -46.14 -54.07 -17.14
N TYR A 344 -46.10 -55.25 -16.50
CA TYR A 344 -47.15 -56.26 -16.58
C TYR A 344 -48.29 -55.99 -15.58
N PRO A 345 -49.49 -56.59 -15.77
CA PRO A 345 -50.63 -56.39 -14.87
C PRO A 345 -50.39 -56.81 -13.42
N ASP A 346 -49.43 -57.71 -13.17
CA ASP A 346 -49.03 -58.13 -11.81
C ASP A 346 -48.01 -57.18 -11.16
N GLY A 347 -47.60 -56.11 -11.86
CA GLY A 347 -46.64 -55.12 -11.41
C GLY A 347 -45.18 -55.48 -11.67
N SER A 348 -44.88 -56.64 -12.26
CA SER A 348 -43.52 -56.96 -12.71
C SER A 348 -43.14 -56.10 -13.93
N THR A 349 -41.84 -55.94 -14.17
CA THR A 349 -41.30 -55.17 -15.30
C THR A 349 -40.32 -55.97 -16.14
N ALA A 350 -40.22 -55.62 -17.42
CA ALA A 350 -39.14 -56.03 -18.31
C ALA A 350 -38.59 -54.81 -19.04
N THR A 351 -37.27 -54.74 -19.19
CA THR A 351 -36.58 -53.58 -19.73
C THR A 351 -35.67 -53.98 -20.89
N THR A 352 -35.59 -53.15 -21.92
CA THR A 352 -34.67 -53.30 -23.06
C THR A 352 -34.10 -51.94 -23.44
N LEU A 353 -32.94 -51.94 -24.11
CA LEU A 353 -32.42 -50.82 -24.90
C LEU A 353 -32.89 -50.93 -26.35
#